data_AF-A0A382C4M3-F1
#
_entry.id   AF-A0A382C4M3-F1
#
_cell.length_a   1.000
_cell.length_b   1.000
_cell.length_c   1.000
_cell.angle_alpha   90.00
_cell.angle_beta   90.00
_cell.angle_gamma   90.00
#
_symmetry.space_group_name_H-M   'P 1'
#
loop_
_entity.id
_entity.type
_entity.pdbx_description
1 polymer ?
#
loop_
_entity_poly.entity_id
_entity_poly.type
_entity_poly.pdbx_seq_one_letter_code
_entity_poly.pdbx_strand_id
1 'polypeptide(L)'
;MNWDIAKKNFSRQGLRAILNVLVTALSIIALIFMLSLLNGFQAQATRNLVNTDVAGGHYLAPGFDILSPTEWEDHTIRVPDSLLQLQAKDKAEVLVLQGQLYPNRRLYPVQIRGISMEQSLLKLPLDNLKKYSNNFDDLIPVVVGVKMAKKAHLKKHNTLTLKW
;
A
#
# COMPACT_ATOMS: atom_id res chain seq x y z
N MET A 1 22.79 -29.97 -38.21
CA MET A 1 23.38 -29.64 -36.90
C MET A 1 23.96 -30.92 -36.31
N ASN A 2 25.28 -31.06 -36.20
CA ASN A 2 25.92 -32.33 -35.83
C ASN A 2 25.93 -32.49 -34.30
N TRP A 3 24.79 -32.91 -33.75
CA TRP A 3 24.58 -33.11 -32.31
C TRP A 3 25.54 -34.13 -31.67
N ASP A 4 25.98 -35.13 -32.44
CA ASP A 4 26.94 -36.14 -31.98
C ASP A 4 28.31 -35.56 -31.66
N ILE A 5 28.76 -34.58 -32.46
CA ILE A 5 30.04 -33.90 -32.26
C ILE A 5 29.96 -33.00 -31.01
N ALA A 6 28.83 -32.30 -30.82
CA ALA A 6 28.61 -31.44 -29.66
C ALA A 6 28.56 -32.23 -28.34
N LYS A 7 27.81 -33.36 -28.29
CA LYS A 7 27.76 -34.24 -27.10
C LYS A 7 29.13 -34.80 -26.75
N LYS A 8 29.89 -35.26 -27.75
CA LYS A 8 31.25 -35.79 -27.54
C LYS A 8 32.19 -34.73 -26.99
N ASN A 9 32.12 -33.50 -27.51
CA ASN A 9 32.93 -32.38 -27.00
C ASN A 9 32.53 -31.96 -25.57
N PHE A 10 31.23 -31.91 -25.27
CA PHE A 10 30.73 -31.60 -23.93
C PHE A 10 31.21 -32.63 -22.89
N SER A 11 31.08 -33.91 -23.21
CA SER A 11 31.57 -35.00 -22.35
C SER A 11 33.09 -34.95 -22.17
N ARG A 12 33.85 -34.62 -23.23
CA ARG A 12 35.32 -34.50 -23.17
C ARG A 12 35.81 -33.30 -22.37
N GLN A 13 35.04 -32.20 -22.31
CA GLN A 13 35.31 -31.06 -21.43
C GLN A 13 35.02 -31.34 -19.95
N GLY A 14 34.20 -32.37 -19.66
CA GLY A 14 33.96 -32.88 -18.32
C GLY A 14 33.38 -31.85 -17.35
N LEU A 15 33.99 -31.75 -16.16
CA LEU A 15 33.48 -30.93 -15.05
C LEU A 15 33.39 -29.43 -15.35
N ARG A 16 34.30 -28.89 -16.17
CA ARG A 16 34.30 -27.46 -16.52
C ARG A 16 33.04 -27.07 -17.31
N ALA A 17 32.61 -27.90 -18.25
CA ALA A 17 31.40 -27.65 -19.02
C ALA A 17 30.14 -27.77 -18.15
N ILE A 18 30.10 -28.77 -17.26
CA ILE A 18 28.97 -28.95 -16.32
C ILE A 18 28.85 -27.76 -15.38
N LEU A 19 29.96 -27.28 -14.79
CA LEU A 19 29.94 -26.15 -13.87
C LEU A 19 29.48 -24.86 -14.57
N ASN A 20 29.98 -24.58 -15.78
CA ASN A 20 29.55 -23.41 -16.54
C ASN A 20 28.07 -23.45 -16.89
N VAL A 21 27.56 -24.60 -17.34
CA VAL A 21 26.13 -24.76 -17.65
C VAL A 21 25.29 -24.62 -16.38
N LEU A 22 25.73 -25.18 -15.26
CA LEU A 22 25.03 -25.07 -13.98
C LEU A 22 24.95 -23.61 -13.51
N VAL A 23 26.07 -22.89 -13.50
CA VAL A 23 26.10 -21.47 -13.11
C VAL A 23 25.19 -20.64 -14.01
N THR A 24 25.24 -20.88 -15.32
CA THR A 24 24.40 -20.16 -16.29
C THR A 24 22.92 -20.49 -16.08
N ALA A 25 22.59 -21.77 -15.88
CA ALA A 25 21.22 -22.22 -15.64
C ALA A 25 20.66 -21.64 -14.34
N LEU A 26 21.41 -21.70 -13.23
CA LEU A 26 21.00 -21.09 -11.96
C LEU A 26 20.82 -19.57 -12.10
N SER A 27 21.70 -18.90 -12.85
CA SER A 27 21.57 -17.46 -13.10
C SER A 27 20.26 -17.14 -13.83
N ILE A 28 19.94 -17.90 -14.88
CA ILE A 28 18.69 -17.74 -15.63
C ILE A 28 17.48 -18.03 -14.75
N ILE A 29 17.51 -19.10 -13.94
CA ILE A 29 16.43 -19.44 -13.01
C ILE A 29 16.21 -18.32 -11.99
N ALA A 30 17.28 -17.82 -11.38
CA ALA A 30 17.21 -16.72 -10.42
C ALA A 30 16.65 -15.43 -11.04
N LEU A 31 17.05 -15.12 -12.28
CA LEU A 31 16.52 -13.97 -13.03
C LEU A 31 15.02 -14.11 -13.31
N ILE A 32 14.58 -15.27 -13.82
CA ILE A 32 13.16 -15.53 -14.10
C ILE A 32 12.34 -15.50 -12.81
N PHE A 33 12.89 -16.06 -11.73
CA PHE A 33 12.24 -16.05 -10.41
C PHE A 33 12.07 -14.61 -9.89
N MET A 34 13.11 -13.79 -9.94
CA MET A 34 13.03 -12.38 -9.52
C MET A 34 12.03 -11.59 -10.37
N LEU A 35 12.03 -11.78 -11.70
CA LEU A 35 11.10 -11.11 -12.59
C LEU A 35 9.64 -11.53 -12.29
N SER A 36 9.41 -12.81 -12.08
CA SER A 36 8.09 -13.34 -11.71
C SER A 36 7.63 -12.80 -10.37
N LEU A 37 8.52 -12.74 -9.37
CA LEU A 37 8.24 -12.18 -8.06
C LEU A 37 7.89 -10.68 -8.15
N LEU A 38 8.65 -9.91 -8.93
CA LEU A 38 8.40 -8.49 -9.16
C LEU A 38 7.03 -8.27 -9.83
N ASN A 39 6.71 -9.04 -10.88
CA ASN A 39 5.44 -8.94 -11.58
C ASN A 39 4.26 -9.32 -10.67
N GLY A 40 4.41 -10.38 -9.88
CA GLY A 40 3.40 -10.78 -8.91
C GLY A 40 3.18 -9.72 -7.84
N PHE A 41 4.26 -9.12 -7.33
CA PHE A 41 4.18 -8.01 -6.38
C PHE A 41 3.49 -6.79 -6.98
N GLN A 42 3.85 -6.38 -8.20
CA GLN A 42 3.21 -5.25 -8.89
C GLN A 42 1.72 -5.50 -9.09
N ALA A 43 1.32 -6.69 -9.57
CA ALA A 43 -0.08 -7.03 -9.75
C ALA A 43 -0.87 -6.96 -8.44
N GLN A 44 -0.29 -7.45 -7.33
CA GLN A 44 -0.92 -7.35 -6.02
C GLN A 44 -0.98 -5.91 -5.51
N ALA A 45 0.09 -5.13 -5.69
CA ALA A 45 0.15 -3.73 -5.28
C ALA A 45 -0.91 -2.90 -6.01
N THR A 46 -1.03 -3.07 -7.33
CA THR A 46 -2.05 -2.39 -8.15
C THR A 46 -3.46 -2.80 -7.73
N ARG A 47 -3.72 -4.09 -7.52
CA ARG A 47 -5.02 -4.57 -7.03
C ARG A 47 -5.36 -3.97 -5.66
N ASN A 48 -4.39 -3.89 -4.76
CA ASN A 48 -4.60 -3.29 -3.45
C ASN A 48 -4.92 -1.79 -3.60
N LEU A 49 -4.12 -1.05 -4.35
CA LEU A 49 -4.29 0.39 -4.60
C LEU A 49 -5.66 0.72 -5.21
N VAL A 50 -6.10 -0.09 -6.19
CA VAL A 50 -7.45 0.04 -6.75
C VAL A 50 -8.51 -0.23 -5.69
N ASN A 51 -8.38 -1.27 -4.86
CA ASN A 51 -9.39 -1.59 -3.85
C ASN A 51 -9.42 -0.58 -2.68
N THR A 52 -8.30 0.03 -2.30
CA THR A 52 -8.19 0.83 -1.06
C THR A 52 -8.21 2.33 -1.28
N ASP A 53 -7.74 2.82 -2.43
CA ASP A 53 -7.48 4.24 -2.63
C ASP A 53 -8.15 4.83 -3.88
N VAL A 54 -8.09 4.12 -5.02
CA VAL A 54 -8.50 4.70 -6.31
C VAL A 54 -9.87 4.23 -6.80
N ALA A 55 -10.28 3.00 -6.48
CA ALA A 55 -11.47 2.37 -7.03
C ALA A 55 -11.56 2.51 -8.56
N GLY A 56 -12.67 3.04 -9.09
CA GLY A 56 -12.87 3.26 -10.53
C GLY A 56 -12.23 4.55 -11.08
N GLY A 57 -11.75 5.44 -10.20
CA GLY A 57 -11.17 6.72 -10.56
C GLY A 57 -10.91 7.57 -9.33
N HIS A 58 -9.81 8.32 -9.35
CA HIS A 58 -9.39 9.15 -8.23
C HIS A 58 -9.21 10.59 -8.71
N TYR A 59 -9.95 11.50 -8.10
CA TYR A 59 -9.74 12.93 -8.27
C TYR A 59 -8.86 13.45 -7.15
N LEU A 60 -7.71 14.03 -7.53
CA LEU A 60 -6.83 14.75 -6.63
C LEU A 60 -7.02 16.25 -6.86
N ALA A 61 -7.05 17.01 -5.77
CA ALA A 61 -7.08 18.46 -5.86
C ALA A 61 -5.83 18.96 -6.62
N PRO A 62 -5.94 19.95 -7.52
CA PRO A 62 -4.78 20.48 -8.23
C PRO A 62 -3.67 20.93 -7.26
N GLY A 63 -2.44 20.47 -7.50
CA GLY A 63 -1.29 20.75 -6.63
C GLY A 63 -1.17 19.83 -5.41
N PHE A 64 -2.16 18.96 -5.15
CA PHE A 64 -2.01 17.87 -4.20
C PHE A 64 -1.23 16.73 -4.85
N ASP A 65 0.02 16.56 -4.43
CA ASP A 65 0.76 15.34 -4.67
C ASP A 65 0.56 14.42 -3.45
N ILE A 66 0.85 13.13 -3.54
CA ILE A 66 0.84 12.19 -2.41
C ILE A 66 2.27 11.89 -1.93
N LEU A 67 3.27 12.27 -2.73
CA LEU A 67 4.69 11.95 -2.51
C LEU A 67 5.46 13.04 -1.76
N SER A 68 4.92 14.27 -1.66
CA SER A 68 5.51 15.38 -0.92
C SER A 68 4.68 15.84 0.29
N PRO A 69 4.33 14.95 1.26
CA PRO A 69 3.38 15.18 2.34
C PRO A 69 3.39 16.60 2.92
N THR A 70 4.59 17.11 3.19
CA THR A 70 4.88 18.36 3.88
C THR A 70 4.55 19.64 3.12
N GLU A 71 4.17 19.57 1.85
CA GLU A 71 3.99 20.75 1.00
C GLU A 71 2.56 21.35 1.03
N TRP A 72 1.60 20.73 1.72
CA TRP A 72 0.17 21.07 1.55
C TRP A 72 -0.58 21.44 2.83
N GLU A 73 0.07 22.12 3.78
CA GLU A 73 -0.51 22.47 5.08
C GLU A 73 -1.82 23.31 4.98
N ASP A 74 -2.10 23.95 3.83
CA ASP A 74 -3.37 24.67 3.60
C ASP A 74 -3.80 24.73 2.12
N HIS A 75 -3.99 23.57 1.48
CA HIS A 75 -4.46 23.48 0.09
C HIS A 75 -5.90 22.97 0.01
N THR A 76 -6.81 23.62 0.75
CA THR A 76 -8.24 23.28 0.68
C THR A 76 -8.85 23.92 -0.57
N ILE A 77 -9.19 23.10 -1.56
CA ILE A 77 -9.85 23.54 -2.80
C ILE A 77 -11.31 23.10 -2.76
N ARG A 78 -12.21 23.96 -3.25
CA ARG A 78 -13.62 23.59 -3.42
C ARG A 78 -13.74 22.39 -4.36
N VAL A 79 -14.49 21.37 -3.93
CA VAL A 79 -14.81 20.21 -4.77
C VAL A 79 -15.64 20.66 -5.99
N PRO A 80 -15.29 20.26 -7.22
CA PRO A 80 -16.07 20.57 -8.42
C PRO A 80 -17.53 20.12 -8.29
N ASP A 81 -18.46 20.92 -8.80
CA ASP A 81 -19.91 20.66 -8.69
C ASP A 81 -20.33 19.31 -9.30
N SER A 82 -19.65 18.88 -10.37
CA SER A 82 -19.88 17.58 -11.01
C SER A 82 -19.63 16.40 -10.08
N LEU A 83 -18.67 16.51 -9.15
CA LEU A 83 -18.36 15.48 -8.17
C LEU A 83 -19.27 15.58 -6.94
N LEU A 84 -19.73 16.79 -6.60
CA LEU A 84 -20.69 17.01 -5.52
C LEU A 84 -22.04 16.35 -5.81
N GLN A 85 -22.47 16.33 -7.08
CA GLN A 85 -23.73 15.74 -7.54
C GLN A 85 -23.75 14.19 -7.52
N LEU A 86 -22.60 13.52 -7.36
CA LEU A 86 -22.55 12.06 -7.29
C LEU A 86 -23.20 11.54 -6.01
N GLN A 87 -23.86 10.39 -6.10
CA GLN A 87 -24.45 9.73 -4.94
C GLN A 87 -23.34 9.21 -4.00
N ALA A 88 -23.63 9.13 -2.70
CA ALA A 88 -22.68 8.66 -1.68
C ALA A 88 -22.16 7.21 -1.90
N LYS A 89 -22.84 6.42 -2.73
CA LYS A 89 -22.39 5.07 -3.13
C LYS A 89 -21.34 5.10 -4.24
N ASP A 90 -21.36 6.15 -5.06
CA ASP A 90 -20.54 6.31 -6.26
C ASP A 90 -19.32 7.20 -6.02
N LYS A 91 -19.21 7.81 -4.84
CA LYS A 91 -18.05 8.59 -4.41
C LYS A 91 -17.59 8.21 -3.01
N ALA A 92 -16.29 8.31 -2.77
CA ALA A 92 -15.70 8.25 -1.44
C ALA A 92 -14.85 9.51 -1.24
N GLU A 93 -15.25 10.34 -0.29
CA GLU A 93 -14.50 11.54 0.08
C GLU A 93 -13.46 11.17 1.13
N VAL A 94 -12.21 11.58 0.87
CA VAL A 94 -11.07 11.30 1.75
C VAL A 94 -10.43 12.63 2.13
N LEU A 95 -10.61 13.04 3.37
CA LEU A 95 -9.87 14.14 3.96
C LEU A 95 -8.48 13.64 4.33
N VAL A 96 -7.44 14.31 3.85
CA VAL A 96 -6.05 13.97 4.18
C VAL A 96 -5.45 15.11 4.98
N LEU A 97 -4.99 14.80 6.20
CA LEU A 97 -4.32 15.75 7.08
C LEU A 97 -2.99 15.19 7.54
N GLN A 98 -2.07 16.08 7.87
CA GLN A 98 -0.85 15.69 8.57
C GLN A 98 -1.09 15.70 10.07
N GLY A 99 -0.34 14.88 10.79
CA GLY A 99 -0.36 14.93 12.23
C GLY A 99 0.82 14.22 12.87
N GLN A 100 0.82 14.27 14.19
CA GLN A 100 1.80 13.63 15.06
C GLN A 100 1.06 12.71 16.02
N LEU A 101 1.46 11.45 16.00
CA LEU A 101 0.97 10.44 16.92
C LEU A 101 1.95 10.31 18.09
N TYR A 102 1.42 10.30 19.32
CA TYR A 102 2.23 10.26 20.55
C TYR A 102 2.03 8.97 21.38
N PRO A 103 2.41 7.78 20.89
CA PRO A 103 2.34 6.57 21.68
C PRO A 103 3.62 6.40 22.51
N ASN A 104 3.47 5.99 23.78
CA ASN A 104 4.58 5.58 24.65
C ASN A 104 5.72 6.62 24.74
N ARG A 105 5.39 7.91 24.87
CA ARG A 105 6.34 9.04 24.95
C ARG A 105 7.24 9.21 23.72
N ARG A 106 6.84 8.70 22.56
CA ARG A 106 7.53 8.87 21.28
C ARG A 106 6.66 9.62 20.31
N LEU A 107 7.31 10.33 19.40
CA LEU A 107 6.70 11.10 18.33
C LEU A 107 6.78 10.32 17.03
N TYR A 108 5.64 10.14 16.36
CA TYR A 108 5.60 9.58 15.02
C TYR A 108 4.81 10.50 14.08
N PRO A 109 5.42 10.98 12.99
CA PRO A 109 4.68 11.66 11.94
C PRO A 109 3.73 10.68 11.28
N VAL A 110 2.48 11.09 11.10
CA VAL A 110 1.42 10.29 10.51
C VAL A 110 0.60 11.11 9.52
N GLN A 111 0.05 10.43 8.53
CA GLN A 111 -1.00 10.97 7.68
C GLN A 111 -2.34 10.47 8.22
N ILE A 112 -3.21 11.40 8.56
CA ILE A 112 -4.56 11.15 9.06
C ILE A 112 -5.50 11.17 7.85
N ARG A 113 -6.37 10.17 7.77
CA ARG A 113 -7.36 10.05 6.70
C ARG A 113 -8.75 10.00 7.30
N GLY A 114 -9.54 11.05 7.05
CA GLY A 114 -10.96 11.10 7.36
C GLY A 114 -11.75 10.52 6.19
N ILE A 115 -12.50 9.46 6.43
CA ILE A 115 -13.31 8.77 5.40
C ILE A 115 -14.68 8.51 5.99
N SER A 116 -15.73 8.75 5.20
CA SER A 116 -17.09 8.40 5.63
C SER A 116 -17.20 6.90 5.92
N MET A 117 -17.84 6.54 7.04
CA MET A 117 -18.06 5.13 7.38
C MET A 117 -19.16 4.48 6.51
N GLU A 118 -19.99 5.27 5.85
CA GLU A 118 -21.11 4.78 5.02
C GLU A 118 -20.71 4.50 3.57
N GLN A 119 -19.52 4.93 3.14
CA GLN A 119 -19.02 4.68 1.79
C GLN A 119 -18.84 3.17 1.54
N SER A 120 -19.16 2.71 0.32
CA SER A 120 -19.04 1.31 -0.10
C SER A 120 -17.99 1.06 -1.19
N LEU A 121 -17.33 2.12 -1.66
CA LEU A 121 -16.46 2.11 -2.83
C LEU A 121 -15.05 1.58 -2.49
N LEU A 122 -14.46 2.05 -1.39
CA LEU A 122 -13.14 1.65 -0.90
C LEU A 122 -13.29 0.47 0.08
N LYS A 123 -12.56 -0.61 -0.18
CA LYS A 123 -12.56 -1.83 0.64
C LYS A 123 -11.65 -1.67 1.85
N LEU A 124 -12.05 -0.80 2.76
CA LEU A 124 -11.35 -0.53 4.01
C LEU A 124 -12.02 -1.30 5.17
N PRO A 125 -11.26 -1.82 6.15
CA PRO A 125 -11.80 -2.59 7.27
C PRO A 125 -12.46 -1.69 8.34
N LEU A 126 -13.47 -0.89 7.95
CA LEU A 126 -14.14 0.11 8.78
C LEU A 126 -15.31 -0.44 9.60
N ASP A 127 -15.81 -1.63 9.28
CA ASP A 127 -16.99 -2.23 9.95
C ASP A 127 -16.78 -2.40 11.47
N ASN A 128 -15.53 -2.66 11.88
CA ASN A 128 -15.19 -2.77 13.29
C ASN A 128 -15.25 -1.41 13.99
N LEU A 129 -14.95 -0.29 13.32
CA LEU A 129 -15.04 1.04 13.92
C LEU A 129 -16.48 1.42 14.23
N LYS A 130 -17.43 1.10 13.34
CA LYS A 130 -18.87 1.38 13.55
C LYS A 130 -19.38 0.81 14.87
N LYS A 131 -18.94 -0.40 15.22
CA LYS A 131 -19.33 -1.07 16.47
C LYS A 131 -18.72 -0.42 17.72
N TYR A 132 -17.52 0.17 17.60
CA TYR A 132 -16.83 0.82 18.73
C TYR A 132 -17.29 2.25 18.97
N SER A 133 -17.77 2.95 17.94
CA SER A 133 -18.22 4.36 18.05
C SER A 133 -19.37 4.57 19.01
N ASN A 134 -20.17 3.54 19.31
CA ASN A 134 -21.34 3.66 20.19
C ASN A 134 -21.01 3.54 21.69
N ASN A 135 -19.75 3.28 22.06
CA ASN A 135 -19.38 2.91 23.43
C ASN A 135 -18.58 3.98 24.19
N PHE A 136 -18.10 5.03 23.52
CA PHE A 136 -17.21 6.02 24.13
C PHE A 136 -17.53 7.43 23.60
N ASP A 137 -18.16 8.27 24.43
CA ASP A 137 -18.54 9.64 24.06
C ASP A 137 -17.32 10.56 23.85
N ASP A 138 -16.18 10.27 24.50
CA ASP A 138 -14.98 11.13 24.49
C ASP A 138 -13.81 10.58 23.64
N LEU A 139 -13.96 9.42 22.99
CA LEU A 139 -12.88 8.77 22.24
C LEU A 139 -13.24 8.57 20.76
N ILE A 140 -12.37 9.04 19.88
CA ILE A 140 -12.51 8.83 18.44
C ILE A 140 -11.86 7.48 18.08
N PRO A 141 -12.63 6.48 17.60
CA PRO A 141 -12.07 5.19 17.23
C PRO A 141 -11.31 5.33 15.89
N VAL A 142 -10.10 4.75 15.83
CA VAL A 142 -9.22 4.86 14.67
C VAL A 142 -8.73 3.50 14.20
N VAL A 143 -8.50 3.35 12.89
CA VAL A 143 -7.75 2.23 12.32
C VAL A 143 -6.30 2.67 12.12
N VAL A 144 -5.36 1.92 12.67
CA VAL A 144 -3.93 2.13 12.42
C VAL A 144 -3.41 1.04 11.49
N GLY A 145 -2.69 1.43 10.45
CA GLY A 145 -2.05 0.48 9.53
C GLY A 145 -1.12 -0.48 10.26
N VAL A 146 -1.13 -1.77 9.88
CA VAL A 146 -0.44 -2.85 10.60
C VAL A 146 1.06 -2.56 10.82
N LYS A 147 1.75 -2.03 9.80
CA LYS A 147 3.17 -1.67 9.91
C LYS A 147 3.40 -0.53 10.89
N MET A 148 2.52 0.48 10.89
CA MET A 148 2.59 1.61 11.80
C MET A 148 2.31 1.17 13.24
N ALA A 149 1.28 0.34 13.46
CA ALA A 149 0.98 -0.23 14.77
C ALA A 149 2.17 -1.03 15.32
N LYS A 150 2.81 -1.87 14.50
CA LYS A 150 4.02 -2.60 14.89
C LYS A 150 5.19 -1.68 15.23
N LYS A 151 5.43 -0.63 14.43
CA LYS A 151 6.50 0.35 14.65
C LYS A 151 6.29 1.15 15.95
N ALA A 152 5.04 1.52 16.23
CA ALA A 152 4.66 2.29 17.41
C ALA A 152 4.38 1.41 18.66
N HIS A 153 4.53 0.09 18.56
CA HIS A 153 4.22 -0.90 19.60
C HIS A 153 2.77 -0.79 20.13
N LEU A 154 1.83 -0.53 19.23
CA LEU A 154 0.40 -0.43 19.55
C LEU A 154 -0.27 -1.81 19.53
N LYS A 155 -1.17 -2.01 20.49
CA LYS A 155 -2.11 -3.14 20.53
C LYS A 155 -3.53 -2.61 20.33
N LYS A 156 -4.45 -3.53 19.99
CA LYS A 156 -5.89 -3.21 19.97
C LYS A 156 -6.28 -2.65 21.35
N HIS A 157 -7.21 -1.68 21.37
CA HIS A 157 -7.71 -1.02 22.58
C HIS A 157 -6.70 -0.11 23.31
N ASN A 158 -5.59 0.26 22.68
CA ASN A 158 -4.73 1.31 23.24
C ASN A 158 -5.30 2.69 22.94
N THR A 159 -5.30 3.54 23.96
CA THR A 159 -5.58 4.98 23.83
C THR A 159 -4.30 5.71 23.49
N LEU A 160 -4.41 6.70 22.61
CA LEU A 160 -3.29 7.46 22.08
C LEU A 160 -3.71 8.90 21.86
N THR A 161 -2.75 9.81 22.00
CA THR A 161 -2.95 11.23 21.69
C THR A 161 -2.50 11.50 20.26
N LEU A 162 -3.37 12.15 19.50
CA LEU A 162 -3.12 12.62 18.15
C LEU A 162 -3.12 14.15 18.17
N LYS A 163 -2.15 14.76 17.53
CA LYS A 163 -2.12 16.20 17.24
C LYS A 163 -2.15 16.36 15.72
N TRP A 164 -3.04 17.19 15.22
CA TRP A 164 -3.16 17.59 13.82
C TRP A 164 -3.20 19.11 13.73
#